data_AF-A0A956NXC4-F1
#
_entry.id   AF-A0A956NXC4-F1
#
_cell.length_a   1.000
_cell.length_b   1.000
_cell.length_c   1.000
_cell.angle_alpha   90.00
_cell.angle_beta   90.00
_cell.angle_gamma   90.00
#
_symmetry.space_group_name_H-M   'P 1'
#
loop_
_entity.id
_entity.type
_entity.pdbx_description
1 polymer ?
#
loop_
_entity_poly.entity_id
_entity_poly.type
_entity_poly.pdbx_seq_one_letter_code
_entity_poly.pdbx_strand_id
1 'polypeptide(L)'
;MYFKVIVSFMFITIFLIRLIWPNLTIDTTSIILLVLALVPWFIQYIKSLEVTGIGKVELVSKEEKAKIQATVNEVGLSKETPIKEIKNKYSFYNLRYEDPKLALAGLRIELESVLKKLLEDNKIKIRMSGMRQITNTLINNEIITHKEHAIINDITAILNKAVHGDLDEYDSDSFDWVFEIGLNLLDSLSSKLNK
;
A
#
# COMPACT_ATOMS: atom_id res chain seq x y z
N MET A 1 -3.91 3.11 28.39
CA MET A 1 -3.25 2.30 29.43
C MET A 1 -4.09 2.21 30.70
N TYR A 2 -4.52 3.34 31.27
CA TYR A 2 -5.36 3.40 32.47
C TYR A 2 -6.63 2.54 32.41
N PHE A 3 -7.38 2.56 31.30
CA PHE A 3 -8.58 1.73 31.13
C PHE A 3 -8.31 0.22 31.29
N LYS A 4 -7.23 -0.30 30.68
CA LYS A 4 -6.86 -1.73 30.76
C LYS A 4 -6.61 -2.14 32.21
N VAL A 5 -5.86 -1.32 32.94
CA VAL A 5 -5.50 -1.56 34.34
C VAL A 5 -6.74 -1.51 35.24
N ILE A 6 -7.62 -0.52 35.06
CA ILE A 6 -8.85 -0.37 35.87
C ILE A 6 -9.76 -1.59 35.69
N VAL A 7 -9.98 -2.04 34.45
CA VAL A 7 -10.84 -3.18 34.14
C VAL A 7 -10.26 -4.48 34.70
N SER A 8 -8.97 -4.75 34.50
CA SER A 8 -8.31 -5.93 35.09
C SER A 8 -8.37 -5.90 36.62
N PHE A 9 -8.12 -4.75 37.24
CA PHE A 9 -8.14 -4.59 38.68
C PHE A 9 -9.54 -4.85 39.27
N MET A 10 -10.59 -4.39 38.60
CA MET A 10 -11.98 -4.65 38.99
C MET A 10 -12.29 -6.17 39.02
N PHE A 11 -11.97 -6.89 37.94
CA PHE A 11 -12.24 -8.33 37.87
C PHE A 11 -11.39 -9.16 38.84
N ILE A 12 -10.13 -8.78 39.05
CA ILE A 12 -9.26 -9.43 40.05
C ILE A 12 -9.79 -9.20 41.46
N THR A 13 -10.26 -7.99 41.78
CA THR A 13 -10.82 -7.66 43.10
C THR A 13 -12.08 -8.49 43.37
N ILE A 14 -12.98 -8.62 42.38
CA ILE A 14 -14.19 -9.45 42.49
C ILE A 14 -13.82 -10.93 42.67
N PHE A 15 -12.80 -11.42 41.97
CA PHE A 15 -12.28 -12.78 42.12
C PHE A 15 -11.71 -13.03 43.53
N LEU A 16 -10.91 -12.09 44.07
CA LEU A 16 -10.33 -12.22 45.41
C LEU A 16 -11.40 -12.18 46.51
N ILE A 17 -12.38 -11.29 46.41
CA ILE A 17 -13.53 -11.24 47.33
C ILE A 17 -14.26 -12.58 47.36
N ARG A 18 -14.43 -13.20 46.18
CA ARG A 18 -15.09 -14.49 46.06
C ARG A 18 -14.30 -15.63 46.73
N LEU A 19 -12.97 -15.58 46.67
CA LEU A 19 -12.08 -16.60 47.24
C LEU A 19 -12.08 -16.59 48.78
N ILE A 20 -12.36 -15.43 49.39
CA ILE A 20 -12.46 -15.27 50.84
C ILE A 20 -13.78 -15.87 51.38
N TRP A 21 -14.79 -16.11 50.53
CA TRP A 21 -16.02 -16.77 50.96
C TRP A 21 -15.83 -18.31 51.06
N PRO A 22 -16.01 -18.91 52.24
CA PRO A 22 -15.66 -20.31 52.51
C PRO A 22 -16.51 -21.35 51.77
N ASN A 23 -17.63 -20.94 51.14
CA ASN A 23 -18.54 -21.83 50.42
C ASN A 23 -18.37 -21.81 48.88
N LEU A 24 -17.41 -21.03 48.36
CA LEU A 24 -17.20 -20.88 46.92
C LEU A 24 -15.97 -21.66 46.48
N THR A 25 -16.19 -22.82 45.87
CA THR A 25 -15.13 -23.58 45.20
C THR A 25 -14.60 -22.83 43.98
N ILE A 26 -13.39 -23.18 43.54
CA ILE A 26 -12.90 -22.76 42.22
C ILE A 26 -13.77 -23.44 41.18
N ASP A 27 -14.78 -22.71 40.73
CA ASP A 27 -15.78 -23.15 39.76
C ASP A 27 -15.60 -22.39 38.44
N THR A 28 -16.34 -22.79 37.41
CA THR A 28 -16.40 -22.20 36.07
C THR A 28 -16.46 -20.66 36.11
N THR A 29 -17.26 -20.09 37.01
CA THR A 29 -17.38 -18.63 37.15
C THR A 29 -16.06 -17.98 37.60
N SER A 30 -15.21 -18.67 38.36
CA SER A 30 -13.91 -18.16 38.82
C SER A 30 -12.90 -18.14 37.67
N ILE A 31 -12.97 -19.15 36.81
CA ILE A 31 -12.19 -19.22 35.56
C ILE A 31 -12.60 -18.09 34.62
N ILE A 32 -13.92 -17.84 34.46
CA ILE A 32 -14.43 -16.77 33.60
C ILE A 32 -13.95 -15.39 34.06
N LEU A 33 -14.00 -15.09 35.38
CA LEU A 33 -13.52 -13.81 35.92
C LEU A 33 -12.03 -13.59 35.63
N LEU A 34 -11.23 -14.65 35.74
CA LEU A 34 -9.80 -14.59 35.46
C LEU A 34 -9.53 -14.37 33.97
N VAL A 35 -10.28 -15.02 33.08
CA VAL A 35 -10.22 -14.79 31.63
C VAL A 35 -10.61 -13.35 31.29
N LEU A 36 -11.71 -12.84 31.85
CA LEU A 36 -12.19 -11.46 31.62
C LEU A 36 -11.19 -10.41 32.13
N ALA A 37 -10.47 -10.69 33.22
CA ALA A 37 -9.39 -9.80 33.70
C ALA A 37 -8.24 -9.67 32.69
N LEU A 38 -8.02 -10.70 31.85
CA LEU A 38 -6.96 -10.72 30.84
C LEU A 38 -7.42 -10.17 29.47
N VAL A 39 -8.72 -10.16 29.17
CA VAL A 39 -9.28 -9.66 27.89
C VAL A 39 -8.75 -8.28 27.47
N PRO A 40 -8.65 -7.26 28.34
CA PRO A 40 -8.13 -5.93 27.96
C PRO A 40 -6.67 -5.94 27.47
N TRP A 41 -5.90 -6.96 27.83
CA TRP A 41 -4.53 -7.16 27.36
C TRP A 41 -4.50 -7.87 26.01
N PHE A 42 -5.47 -8.76 25.78
CA PHE A 42 -5.63 -9.47 24.51
C PHE A 42 -6.26 -8.63 23.38
N ILE A 43 -6.92 -7.51 23.71
CA ILE A 43 -7.60 -6.65 22.72
C ILE A 43 -6.67 -6.10 21.62
N GLN A 44 -5.38 -5.90 21.93
CA GLN A 44 -4.40 -5.45 20.93
C GLN A 44 -4.04 -6.54 19.91
N TYR A 45 -4.23 -7.81 20.28
CA TYR A 45 -4.02 -8.95 19.39
C TYR A 45 -5.27 -9.25 18.54
N ILE A 46 -6.47 -8.88 19.01
CA ILE A 46 -7.68 -8.90 18.17
C ILE A 46 -7.59 -7.84 17.06
N LYS A 47 -7.02 -6.65 17.35
CA LYS A 47 -6.67 -5.68 16.30
C LYS A 47 -5.71 -6.27 15.26
N SER A 48 -4.82 -7.17 15.65
CA SER A 48 -3.96 -7.92 14.72
C SER A 48 -4.70 -8.95 13.85
N LEU A 49 -5.97 -9.25 14.12
CA LEU A 49 -6.82 -10.06 13.24
C LEU A 49 -7.66 -9.18 12.30
N GLU A 50 -7.93 -7.91 12.67
CA GLU A 50 -8.38 -6.88 11.72
C GLU A 50 -7.29 -6.54 10.68
N VAL A 51 -6.01 -6.83 11.00
CA VAL A 51 -4.83 -6.65 10.13
C VAL A 51 -4.82 -7.59 8.92
N THR A 52 -5.64 -8.65 8.91
CA THR A 52 -5.95 -9.44 7.72
C THR A 52 -7.34 -9.07 7.17
N GLY A 53 -7.44 -7.91 6.53
CA GLY A 53 -8.45 -7.63 5.50
C GLY A 53 -9.82 -7.07 5.92
N ILE A 54 -10.08 -6.71 7.19
CA ILE A 54 -11.43 -6.24 7.61
C ILE A 54 -11.50 -4.73 7.93
N GLY A 55 -10.38 -4.04 8.15
CA GLY A 55 -10.38 -2.61 8.50
C GLY A 55 -9.51 -1.70 7.64
N LYS A 56 -8.74 -2.26 6.71
CA LYS A 56 -7.86 -1.50 5.81
C LYS A 56 -8.56 -1.28 4.48
N VAL A 57 -8.58 -0.04 4.01
CA VAL A 57 -9.11 0.30 2.69
C VAL A 57 -8.12 -0.24 1.65
N GLU A 58 -8.58 -1.01 0.67
CA GLU A 58 -7.70 -1.39 -0.45
C GLU A 58 -7.34 -0.12 -1.24
N LEU A 59 -6.05 0.06 -1.57
CA LEU A 59 -5.62 1.19 -2.43
C LEU A 59 -6.37 1.18 -3.77
N VAL A 60 -6.57 -0.03 -4.28
CA VAL A 60 -7.15 -0.36 -5.57
C VAL A 60 -8.14 -1.50 -5.34
N SER A 61 -9.38 -1.34 -5.79
CA SER A 61 -10.36 -2.42 -5.65
C SER A 61 -9.95 -3.67 -6.44
N LYS A 62 -10.40 -4.84 -6.02
CA LYS A 62 -10.16 -6.11 -6.76
C LYS A 62 -10.57 -6.05 -8.23
N GLU A 63 -11.67 -5.37 -8.55
CA GLU A 63 -12.15 -5.22 -9.92
C GLU A 63 -11.21 -4.35 -10.77
N GLU A 64 -10.79 -3.20 -10.23
CA GLU A 64 -9.81 -2.32 -10.88
C GLU A 64 -8.46 -3.02 -11.05
N LYS A 65 -8.01 -3.75 -10.02
CA LYS A 65 -6.80 -4.57 -10.04
C LYS A 65 -6.83 -5.57 -11.19
N ALA A 66 -7.94 -6.29 -11.36
CA ALA A 66 -8.11 -7.27 -12.44
C ALA A 66 -8.07 -6.61 -13.84
N LYS A 67 -8.74 -5.46 -14.00
CA LYS A 67 -8.79 -4.72 -15.27
C LYS A 67 -7.41 -4.18 -15.67
N ILE A 68 -6.70 -3.57 -14.73
CA ILE A 68 -5.35 -3.05 -14.96
C ILE A 68 -4.40 -4.22 -15.26
N GLN A 69 -4.48 -5.30 -14.50
CA GLN A 69 -3.63 -6.48 -14.71
C GLN A 69 -3.82 -7.10 -16.10
N ALA A 70 -5.05 -7.17 -16.60
CA ALA A 70 -5.31 -7.64 -17.97
C ALA A 70 -4.57 -6.77 -19.00
N THR A 71 -4.63 -5.44 -18.84
CA THR A 71 -3.95 -4.50 -19.74
C THR A 71 -2.42 -4.60 -19.62
N VAL A 72 -1.89 -4.73 -18.40
CA VAL A 72 -0.45 -4.93 -18.12
C VAL A 72 0.07 -6.20 -18.80
N ASN A 73 -0.69 -7.31 -18.69
CA ASN A 73 -0.35 -8.58 -19.34
C ASN A 73 -0.32 -8.44 -20.87
N GLU A 74 -1.28 -7.75 -21.46
CA GLU A 74 -1.35 -7.55 -22.91
C GLU A 74 -0.19 -6.71 -23.47
N VAL A 75 0.35 -5.77 -22.69
CA VAL A 75 1.50 -4.94 -23.09
C VAL A 75 2.83 -5.63 -22.76
N GLY A 76 2.80 -6.78 -22.08
CA GLY A 76 4.01 -7.50 -21.67
C GLY A 76 4.77 -6.81 -20.53
N LEU A 77 4.08 -5.99 -19.74
CA LEU A 77 4.62 -5.27 -18.58
C LEU A 77 4.67 -6.14 -17.31
N SER A 78 4.25 -7.40 -17.36
CA SER A 78 4.29 -8.34 -16.22
C SER A 78 5.66 -9.00 -16.02
N LYS A 79 6.72 -8.46 -16.61
CA LYS A 79 8.07 -9.01 -16.43
C LYS A 79 8.52 -8.77 -14.99
N GLU A 80 8.95 -9.82 -14.33
CA GLU A 80 9.73 -9.70 -13.09
C GLU A 80 11.12 -9.18 -13.46
N THR A 81 11.30 -7.85 -13.46
CA THR A 81 12.65 -7.28 -13.56
C THR A 81 13.43 -7.73 -12.31
N PRO A 82 14.70 -8.18 -12.43
CA PRO A 82 15.44 -8.70 -11.29
C PRO A 82 15.50 -7.67 -10.15
N ILE A 83 14.99 -8.05 -8.97
CA ILE A 83 14.85 -7.18 -7.78
C ILE A 83 16.16 -6.43 -7.45
N LYS A 84 17.32 -7.06 -7.68
CA LYS A 84 18.64 -6.46 -7.44
C LYS A 84 18.97 -5.27 -8.36
N GLU A 85 18.52 -5.29 -9.60
CA GLU A 85 18.78 -4.20 -10.56
C GLU A 85 17.92 -2.99 -10.24
N ILE A 86 16.66 -3.22 -9.88
CA ILE A 86 15.70 -2.15 -9.53
C ILE A 86 16.11 -1.45 -8.24
N LYS A 87 16.49 -2.22 -7.20
CA LYS A 87 16.90 -1.68 -5.90
C LYS A 87 18.05 -0.68 -6.00
N ASN A 88 19.01 -0.93 -6.90
CA ASN A 88 20.15 -0.05 -7.10
C ASN A 88 19.85 1.14 -8.01
N LYS A 89 18.80 1.05 -8.85
CA LYS A 89 18.41 2.08 -9.81
C LYS A 89 17.63 3.23 -9.17
N TYR A 90 16.80 2.93 -8.16
CA TYR A 90 15.89 3.91 -7.58
C TYR A 90 16.03 4.01 -6.05
N SER A 91 16.40 5.20 -5.55
CA SER A 91 16.59 5.44 -4.11
C SER A 91 15.31 5.26 -3.30
N PHE A 92 14.14 5.60 -3.88
CA PHE A 92 12.83 5.43 -3.24
C PHE A 92 12.46 3.97 -2.98
N TYR A 93 13.10 3.00 -3.66
CA TYR A 93 12.85 1.58 -3.44
C TYR A 93 13.16 1.16 -2.00
N ASN A 94 14.21 1.72 -1.40
CA ASN A 94 14.59 1.35 -0.03
C ASN A 94 13.57 1.81 1.01
N LEU A 95 12.72 2.78 0.67
CA LEU A 95 11.66 3.29 1.54
C LEU A 95 10.41 2.41 1.52
N ARG A 96 10.34 1.38 0.68
CA ARG A 96 9.15 0.52 0.47
C ARG A 96 8.49 0.07 1.78
N TYR A 97 9.30 -0.28 2.78
CA TYR A 97 8.82 -0.75 4.09
C TYR A 97 9.12 0.21 5.25
N GLU A 98 9.91 1.26 5.03
CA GLU A 98 10.25 2.27 6.05
C GLU A 98 9.26 3.43 6.01
N ASP A 99 8.96 3.93 4.81
CA ASP A 99 7.99 4.99 4.55
C ASP A 99 7.29 4.72 3.20
N PRO A 100 6.21 3.90 3.21
CA PRO A 100 5.44 3.56 2.01
C PRO A 100 4.89 4.79 1.27
N LYS A 101 4.55 5.85 2.01
CA LYS A 101 4.07 7.12 1.44
C LYS A 101 5.14 7.76 0.58
N LEU A 102 6.32 7.88 1.14
CA LEU A 102 7.46 8.46 0.46
C LEU A 102 7.94 7.57 -0.69
N ALA A 103 7.82 6.25 -0.56
CA ALA A 103 8.11 5.30 -1.65
C ALA A 103 7.18 5.51 -2.87
N LEU A 104 5.86 5.61 -2.67
CA LEU A 104 4.90 5.87 -3.77
C LEU A 104 5.05 7.29 -4.34
N ALA A 105 5.34 8.27 -3.48
CA ALA A 105 5.65 9.62 -3.93
C ALA A 105 6.91 9.62 -4.82
N GLY A 106 7.97 8.91 -4.41
CA GLY A 106 9.18 8.74 -5.19
C GLY A 106 8.93 8.04 -6.52
N LEU A 107 8.13 6.98 -6.52
CA LEU A 107 7.71 6.28 -7.74
C LEU A 107 6.97 7.21 -8.72
N ARG A 108 6.05 8.04 -8.23
CA ARG A 108 5.34 9.04 -9.05
C ARG A 108 6.29 10.09 -9.63
N ILE A 109 7.22 10.59 -8.82
CA ILE A 109 8.22 11.58 -9.25
C ILE A 109 9.11 11.00 -10.36
N GLU A 110 9.59 9.77 -10.20
CA GLU A 110 10.42 9.13 -11.20
C GLU A 110 9.63 8.81 -12.49
N LEU A 111 8.36 8.44 -12.38
CA LEU A 111 7.50 8.26 -13.56
C LEU A 111 7.37 9.57 -14.35
N GLU A 112 7.14 10.68 -13.63
CA GLU A 112 7.08 12.00 -14.25
C GLU A 112 8.41 12.42 -14.90
N SER A 113 9.52 12.14 -14.23
CA SER A 113 10.88 12.38 -14.73
C SER A 113 11.15 11.63 -16.04
N VAL A 114 10.85 10.33 -16.10
CA VAL A 114 11.05 9.51 -17.31
C VAL A 114 10.18 9.98 -18.47
N LEU A 115 8.92 10.32 -18.21
CA LEU A 115 8.02 10.81 -19.25
C LEU A 115 8.46 12.19 -19.80
N LYS A 116 9.01 13.07 -18.96
CA LYS A 116 9.62 14.33 -19.42
C LYS A 116 10.85 14.08 -20.28
N LYS A 117 11.73 13.17 -19.87
CA LYS A 117 12.90 12.78 -20.66
C LYS A 117 12.50 12.22 -22.03
N LEU A 118 11.41 11.46 -22.13
CA LEU A 118 10.93 10.96 -23.41
C LEU A 118 10.52 12.10 -24.37
N LEU A 119 9.92 13.17 -23.84
CA LEU A 119 9.62 14.36 -24.66
C LEU A 119 10.91 15.06 -25.11
N GLU A 120 11.89 15.21 -24.20
CA GLU A 120 13.18 15.84 -24.51
C GLU A 120 13.96 15.08 -25.58
N ASP A 121 14.05 13.77 -25.44
CA ASP A 121 14.75 12.87 -26.37
C ASP A 121 14.10 12.89 -27.77
N ASN A 122 12.78 12.96 -27.82
CA ASN A 122 12.01 13.14 -29.05
C ASN A 122 11.92 14.61 -29.52
N LYS A 123 12.65 15.54 -28.88
CA LYS A 123 12.73 16.97 -29.21
C LYS A 123 11.38 17.71 -29.19
N ILE A 124 10.43 17.24 -28.39
CA ILE A 124 9.10 17.81 -28.24
C ILE A 124 9.10 18.87 -27.14
N LYS A 125 8.81 20.12 -27.50
CA LYS A 125 8.74 21.24 -26.55
C LYS A 125 7.33 21.47 -26.05
N ILE A 126 7.19 21.56 -24.73
CA ILE A 126 5.94 21.86 -24.03
C ILE A 126 6.16 23.03 -23.05
N ARG A 127 5.22 23.99 -23.00
CA ARG A 127 5.40 25.25 -22.24
C ARG A 127 5.13 25.14 -20.75
N MET A 128 4.22 24.26 -20.35
CA MET A 128 3.92 23.85 -18.97
C MET A 128 3.22 22.51 -19.10
N SER A 129 3.53 21.51 -18.28
CA SER A 129 2.81 20.24 -18.39
C SER A 129 2.73 19.51 -17.07
N GLY A 130 1.50 19.35 -16.60
CA GLY A 130 1.18 18.28 -15.66
C GLY A 130 1.23 16.93 -16.37
N MET A 131 1.24 15.86 -15.57
CA MET A 131 1.39 14.48 -16.05
C MET A 131 0.45 14.14 -17.22
N ARG A 132 -0.82 14.56 -17.14
CA ARG A 132 -1.83 14.33 -18.19
C ARG A 132 -1.46 14.95 -19.54
N GLN A 133 -0.86 16.12 -19.55
CA GLN A 133 -0.48 16.78 -20.80
C GLN A 133 0.73 16.09 -21.42
N ILE A 134 1.71 15.70 -20.59
CA ILE A 134 2.88 14.92 -21.04
C ILE A 134 2.42 13.62 -21.69
N THR A 135 1.56 12.84 -21.02
CA THR A 135 1.10 11.54 -21.53
C THR A 135 0.28 11.69 -22.80
N ASN A 136 -0.60 12.70 -22.88
CA ASN A 136 -1.36 13.01 -24.10
C ASN A 136 -0.46 13.41 -25.27
N THR A 137 0.61 14.17 -25.01
CA THR A 137 1.55 14.52 -26.07
C THR A 137 2.33 13.29 -26.53
N LEU A 138 2.78 12.42 -25.62
CA LEU A 138 3.52 11.21 -25.97
C LEU A 138 2.69 10.23 -26.81
N ILE A 139 1.40 10.03 -26.49
CA ILE A 139 0.52 9.17 -27.29
C ILE A 139 0.20 9.78 -28.66
N ASN A 140 -0.04 11.09 -28.73
CA ASN A 140 -0.32 11.78 -29.99
C ASN A 140 0.88 11.78 -30.96
N ASN A 141 2.09 11.58 -30.44
CA ASN A 141 3.31 11.43 -31.23
C ASN A 141 3.73 9.94 -31.35
N GLU A 142 2.86 9.00 -30.98
CA GLU A 142 3.08 7.55 -31.09
C GLU A 142 4.32 7.00 -30.35
N ILE A 143 4.86 7.76 -29.38
CA ILE A 143 6.01 7.34 -28.54
C ILE A 143 5.58 6.26 -27.55
N ILE A 144 4.34 6.36 -27.06
CA ILE A 144 3.69 5.35 -26.23
C ILE A 144 2.41 4.87 -26.91
N THR A 145 2.04 3.62 -26.64
CA THR A 145 0.82 3.00 -27.16
C THR A 145 -0.42 3.45 -26.37
N HIS A 146 -1.61 3.26 -26.95
CA HIS A 146 -2.89 3.48 -26.25
C HIS A 146 -3.00 2.71 -24.94
N LYS A 147 -2.49 1.48 -24.89
CA LYS A 147 -2.51 0.64 -23.69
C LYS A 147 -1.53 1.15 -22.62
N GLU A 148 -0.33 1.56 -23.03
CA GLU A 148 0.64 2.19 -22.11
C GLU A 148 0.08 3.49 -21.52
N HIS A 149 -0.56 4.33 -22.35
CA HIS A 149 -1.23 5.55 -21.88
C HIS A 149 -2.35 5.27 -20.87
N ALA A 150 -3.16 4.24 -21.10
CA ALA A 150 -4.19 3.81 -20.15
C ALA A 150 -3.57 3.40 -18.81
N ILE A 151 -2.55 2.54 -18.82
CA ILE A 151 -1.85 2.08 -17.61
C ILE A 151 -1.20 3.25 -16.86
N ILE A 152 -0.56 4.18 -17.58
CA ILE A 152 0.06 5.37 -16.95
C ILE A 152 -1.01 6.20 -16.23
N ASN A 153 -2.18 6.42 -16.84
CA ASN A 153 -3.25 7.19 -16.22
C ASN A 153 -3.81 6.48 -14.98
N ASP A 154 -4.08 5.18 -15.09
CA ASP A 154 -4.60 4.36 -13.99
C ASP A 154 -3.63 4.37 -12.80
N ILE A 155 -2.35 4.06 -13.04
CA ILE A 155 -1.32 4.04 -11.99
C ILE A 155 -1.09 5.43 -11.41
N THR A 156 -1.04 6.49 -12.24
CA THR A 156 -0.87 7.86 -11.73
C THR A 156 -2.03 8.27 -10.82
N ALA A 157 -3.26 7.89 -11.16
CA ALA A 157 -4.43 8.18 -10.33
C ALA A 157 -4.32 7.50 -8.96
N ILE A 158 -3.90 6.24 -8.94
CA ILE A 158 -3.67 5.46 -7.71
C ILE A 158 -2.55 6.10 -6.87
N LEU A 159 -1.40 6.42 -7.48
CA LEU A 159 -0.28 7.06 -6.79
C LEU A 159 -0.66 8.43 -6.24
N ASN A 160 -1.44 9.22 -6.98
CA ASN A 160 -1.92 10.52 -6.52
C ASN A 160 -2.86 10.39 -5.31
N LYS A 161 -3.78 9.41 -5.33
CA LYS A 161 -4.64 9.08 -4.19
C LYS A 161 -3.80 8.65 -2.98
N ALA A 162 -2.81 7.79 -3.18
CA ALA A 162 -1.97 7.28 -2.11
C ALA A 162 -1.14 8.37 -1.43
N VAL A 163 -0.56 9.31 -2.19
CA VAL A 163 0.23 10.42 -1.65
C VAL A 163 -0.62 11.40 -0.84
N HIS A 164 -1.89 11.59 -1.21
CA HIS A 164 -2.80 12.49 -0.49
C HIS A 164 -3.67 11.80 0.56
N GLY A 165 -3.76 10.48 0.54
CA GLY A 165 -4.48 9.67 1.52
C GLY A 165 -3.69 9.44 2.80
N ASP A 166 -4.42 9.01 3.83
CA ASP A 166 -3.86 8.51 5.09
C ASP A 166 -3.42 7.06 4.88
N LEU A 167 -2.12 6.87 4.61
CA LEU A 167 -1.61 5.55 4.21
C LEU A 167 -1.57 4.51 5.33
N ASP A 168 -1.84 4.93 6.57
CA ASP A 168 -2.02 4.04 7.72
C ASP A 168 -3.22 3.08 7.53
N GLU A 169 -4.10 3.38 6.56
CA GLU A 169 -5.29 2.60 6.24
C GLU A 169 -5.10 1.56 5.12
N TYR A 170 -3.96 1.51 4.42
CA TYR A 170 -3.83 0.62 3.26
C TYR A 170 -3.21 -0.74 3.59
N ASP A 171 -3.70 -1.77 2.88
CA ASP A 171 -3.17 -3.11 2.96
C ASP A 171 -1.83 -3.24 2.20
N SER A 172 -0.95 -4.10 2.72
CA SER A 172 0.40 -4.33 2.16
C SER A 172 0.37 -4.89 0.74
N ASP A 173 -0.64 -5.69 0.41
CA ASP A 173 -0.71 -6.43 -0.85
C ASP A 173 -1.08 -5.52 -2.02
N SER A 174 -2.00 -4.58 -1.78
CA SER A 174 -2.36 -3.54 -2.75
C SER A 174 -1.21 -2.58 -2.94
N PHE A 175 -0.48 -2.23 -1.88
CA PHE A 175 0.72 -1.40 -1.98
C PHE A 175 1.79 -2.09 -2.84
N ASP A 176 2.13 -3.34 -2.52
CA ASP A 176 3.17 -4.11 -3.21
C ASP A 176 2.83 -4.29 -4.69
N TRP A 177 1.57 -4.57 -5.00
CA TRP A 177 1.09 -4.69 -6.39
C TRP A 177 1.20 -3.39 -7.18
N VAL A 178 0.78 -2.24 -6.61
CA VAL A 178 0.91 -0.94 -7.28
C VAL A 178 2.37 -0.60 -7.51
N PHE A 179 3.21 -0.88 -6.51
CA PHE A 179 4.64 -0.60 -6.55
C PHE A 179 5.32 -1.40 -7.67
N GLU A 180 5.01 -2.69 -7.78
CA GLU A 180 5.55 -3.58 -8.82
C GLU A 180 5.15 -3.15 -10.23
N ILE A 181 3.87 -2.85 -10.47
CA ILE A 181 3.43 -2.37 -11.79
C ILE A 181 4.11 -1.04 -12.14
N GLY A 182 4.21 -0.12 -11.18
CA GLY A 182 4.89 1.15 -11.39
C GLY A 182 6.36 0.98 -11.75
N LEU A 183 7.06 0.04 -11.12
CA LEU A 183 8.47 -0.27 -11.43
C LEU A 183 8.62 -0.87 -12.84
N ASN A 184 7.74 -1.80 -13.22
CA ASN A 184 7.76 -2.40 -14.56
C ASN A 184 7.44 -1.37 -15.65
N LEU A 185 6.52 -0.45 -15.36
CA LEU A 185 6.21 0.67 -16.24
C LEU A 185 7.41 1.61 -16.40
N LEU A 186 8.08 1.96 -15.29
CA LEU A 186 9.31 2.75 -15.31
C LEU A 186 10.38 2.11 -16.17
N ASP A 187 10.59 0.81 -16.04
CA ASP A 187 11.61 0.09 -16.79
C ASP A 187 11.29 0.06 -18.29
N SER A 188 10.03 -0.25 -18.64
CA SER A 188 9.55 -0.21 -20.02
C SER A 188 9.72 1.17 -20.65
N LEU A 189 9.30 2.24 -19.97
CA LEU A 189 9.44 3.60 -20.48
C LEU A 189 10.91 4.03 -20.58
N SER A 190 11.73 3.66 -19.59
CA SER A 190 13.17 3.94 -19.62
C SER A 190 13.88 3.25 -20.77
N SER A 191 13.44 2.04 -21.16
CA SER A 191 14.01 1.32 -22.31
C SER A 191 13.81 2.05 -23.64
N LYS A 192 12.80 2.94 -23.73
CA LYS A 192 12.52 3.76 -24.91
C LYS A 192 13.41 5.00 -25.03
N LEU A 193 14.11 5.41 -23.96
CA LEU A 193 15.05 6.54 -23.97
C LEU A 193 16.39 6.22 -24.64
N ASN A 194 16.71 4.94 -24.84
CA ASN A 194 17.99 4.50 -25.38
C ASN A 194 17.87 3.96 -26.82
N LYS A 195 16.86 4.42 -27.56
CA LYS A 195 16.53 3.95 -28.91
C LYS A 195 16.70 5.08 -29.92
#